data_AF-A0A2M6W7G1-F1
#
_entry.id   AF-A0A2M6W7G1-F1
#
_cell.length_a   1.000
_cell.length_b   1.000
_cell.length_c   1.000
_cell.angle_alpha   90.00
_cell.angle_beta   90.00
_cell.angle_gamma   90.00
#
_symmetry.space_group_name_H-M   'P 1'
#
loop_
_entity.id
_entity.type
_entity.pdbx_description
1 polymer ?
#
loop_
_entity_poly.entity_id
_entity_poly.type
_entity_poly.pdbx_seq_one_letter_code
_entity_poly.pdbx_strand_id
1 'polypeptide(L)'
;MKILPHQLRALKIYKQVHQIKKDAFENLKKQGFFEKLDEAYQDLFKKNKIDLKTAHILKMLFKNSSDMRVDNPMFNGAMLTLDKIIQILETDGKNNEDNRTLLTLSTDGDLYRNPKNKYCYSMKSEGKRLKILETLGDDYIKTNKIKEKIESTSNEAVRKAVGIINKKSKYRLKLKQPLIESKLGCGYRINGLYKLKK
;
A
#
# COMPACT_ATOMS: atom_id res chain seq x y z
N MET A 1 36.81 -26.58 42.20
CA MET A 1 37.17 -26.97 40.81
C MET A 1 38.32 -26.06 40.35
N LYS A 2 39.56 -26.57 40.20
CA LYS A 2 40.71 -25.75 39.76
C LYS A 2 40.69 -25.65 38.24
N ILE A 3 40.53 -24.43 37.71
CA ILE A 3 40.56 -24.17 36.26
C ILE A 3 41.99 -24.44 35.77
N LEU A 4 42.12 -25.32 34.77
CA LEU A 4 43.43 -25.71 34.25
C LEU A 4 44.07 -24.53 33.47
N PRO A 5 45.40 -24.37 33.47
CA PRO A 5 46.07 -23.23 32.86
C PRO A 5 45.72 -22.96 31.38
N HIS A 6 45.44 -24.03 30.61
CA HIS A 6 44.99 -23.92 29.21
C HIS A 6 43.56 -23.35 29.10
N GLN A 7 42.68 -23.62 30.08
CA GLN A 7 41.33 -23.07 30.13
C GLN A 7 41.35 -21.57 30.46
N LEU A 8 42.29 -21.11 31.32
CA LEU A 8 42.50 -19.68 31.59
C LEU A 8 42.97 -18.93 30.33
N ARG A 9 43.86 -19.53 29.54
CA ARG A 9 44.32 -18.96 28.26
C ARG A 9 43.17 -18.87 27.25
N ALA A 10 42.36 -19.91 27.13
CA ALA A 10 41.19 -19.92 26.25
C ALA A 10 40.16 -18.83 26.66
N LEU A 11 39.90 -18.68 27.96
CA LEU A 11 38.99 -17.65 28.48
C LEU A 11 39.48 -16.23 28.18
N LYS A 12 40.80 -16.00 28.27
CA LYS A 12 41.42 -14.70 27.95
C LYS A 12 41.27 -14.37 26.47
N ILE A 13 41.53 -15.34 25.60
CA ILE A 13 41.35 -15.18 24.13
C ILE A 13 39.89 -14.90 23.80
N TYR A 14 38.96 -15.63 24.40
CA TYR A 14 37.52 -15.42 24.19
C TYR A 14 37.09 -13.98 24.54
N LYS A 15 37.54 -13.46 25.69
CA LYS A 15 37.23 -12.08 26.11
C LYS A 15 37.80 -11.04 25.13
N GLN A 16 39.01 -11.26 24.62
CA GLN A 16 39.62 -10.36 23.64
C GLN A 16 38.87 -10.35 22.31
N VAL A 17 38.50 -11.53 21.79
CA VAL A 17 37.70 -11.65 20.55
C VAL A 17 36.33 -11.00 20.72
N HIS A 18 35.70 -11.17 21.88
CA HIS A 18 34.42 -10.54 22.18
C HIS A 18 34.50 -9.01 22.20
N GLN A 19 35.56 -8.46 22.80
CA GLN A 19 35.78 -7.02 22.84
C GLN A 19 36.06 -6.45 21.44
N ILE A 20 36.92 -7.10 20.65
CA ILE A 20 37.19 -6.72 19.26
C ILE A 20 35.91 -6.72 18.42
N LYS A 21 35.04 -7.73 18.60
CA LYS A 21 33.74 -7.80 17.93
C LYS A 21 32.85 -6.62 18.30
N LYS A 22 32.80 -6.25 19.59
CA LYS A 22 32.01 -5.12 20.09
C LYS A 22 32.51 -3.80 19.53
N ASP A 23 33.83 -3.58 19.54
CA ASP A 23 34.47 -2.37 19.03
C ASP A 23 34.28 -2.23 17.51
N ALA A 24 34.41 -3.33 16.77
CA ALA A 24 34.14 -3.35 15.34
C ALA A 24 32.67 -2.99 15.03
N PHE A 25 31.72 -3.52 15.79
CA PHE A 25 30.29 -3.23 15.60
C PHE A 25 29.95 -1.77 15.91
N GLU A 26 30.48 -1.22 17.00
CA GLU A 26 30.32 0.21 17.33
C GLU A 26 30.97 1.12 16.30
N ASN A 27 32.12 0.73 15.74
CA ASN A 27 32.76 1.48 14.67
C ASN A 27 31.94 1.47 13.37
N LEU A 28 31.35 0.32 12.98
CA LEU A 28 30.43 0.24 11.84
C LEU A 28 29.21 1.13 12.03
N LYS A 29 28.65 1.16 13.25
CA LYS A 29 27.55 2.06 13.60
C LYS A 29 27.94 3.53 13.50
N LYS A 30 29.09 3.93 14.05
CA LYS A 30 29.61 5.32 13.97
C LYS A 30 29.89 5.76 12.54
N GLN A 31 30.29 4.84 11.66
CA GLN A 31 30.58 5.13 10.25
C GLN A 31 29.32 5.25 9.39
N GLY A 32 28.13 5.16 9.98
CA GLY A 32 26.87 5.27 9.26
C GLY A 32 26.60 4.06 8.36
N PHE A 33 27.25 2.92 8.60
CA PHE A 33 27.14 1.76 7.70
C PHE A 33 25.70 1.25 7.62
N PHE A 34 24.99 1.20 8.75
CA PHE A 34 23.62 0.70 8.80
C PHE A 34 22.64 1.67 8.14
N GLU A 35 22.88 2.97 8.25
CA GLU A 35 22.13 4.03 7.60
C GLU A 35 22.30 3.95 6.08
N LYS A 36 23.54 3.78 5.59
CA LYS A 36 23.82 3.55 4.15
C LYS A 36 23.21 2.26 3.64
N LEU A 37 23.23 1.21 4.46
CA LEU A 37 22.62 -0.07 4.14
C LEU A 37 21.09 0.07 4.05
N ASP A 38 20.47 0.79 4.99
CA ASP A 38 19.04 1.09 4.99
C ASP A 38 18.64 1.95 3.78
N GLU A 39 19.41 3.00 3.47
CA GLU A 39 19.23 3.79 2.25
C GLU A 39 19.30 2.93 0.99
N ALA A 40 20.31 2.04 0.88
CA ALA A 40 20.45 1.12 -0.25
C ALA A 40 19.27 0.13 -0.35
N TYR A 41 18.78 -0.37 0.79
CA TYR A 41 17.58 -1.20 0.83
C TYR A 41 16.35 -0.42 0.38
N GLN A 42 16.10 0.77 0.93
CA GLN A 42 14.99 1.64 0.52
C GLN A 42 15.05 1.93 -0.98
N ASP A 43 16.22 2.19 -1.53
CA ASP A 43 16.42 2.40 -2.96
C ASP A 43 16.15 1.14 -3.79
N LEU A 44 16.58 -0.03 -3.33
CA LEU A 44 16.27 -1.32 -3.97
C LEU A 44 14.78 -1.63 -3.93
N PHE A 45 14.10 -1.42 -2.80
CA PHE A 45 12.66 -1.63 -2.66
C PHE A 45 11.85 -0.64 -3.51
N LYS A 46 12.26 0.64 -3.55
CA LYS A 46 11.64 1.67 -4.42
C LYS A 46 11.82 1.36 -5.90
N LYS A 47 13.00 0.88 -6.32
CA LYS A 47 13.31 0.60 -7.73
C LYS A 47 12.72 -0.73 -8.23
N ASN A 48 12.73 -1.78 -7.42
CA ASN A 48 12.42 -3.13 -7.87
C ASN A 48 11.02 -3.64 -7.50
N LYS A 49 10.17 -2.84 -6.82
CA LYS A 49 8.79 -3.20 -6.45
C LYS A 49 8.67 -4.64 -5.95
N ILE A 50 9.48 -5.01 -4.96
CA ILE A 50 9.41 -6.34 -4.36
C ILE A 50 8.03 -6.47 -3.72
N ASP A 51 7.17 -7.28 -4.34
CA ASP A 51 5.82 -7.52 -3.85
C ASP A 51 5.83 -8.55 -2.72
N LEU A 52 4.73 -8.58 -1.96
CA LEU A 52 4.56 -9.48 -0.81
C LEU A 52 4.78 -10.96 -1.21
N LYS A 53 4.38 -11.33 -2.42
CA LYS A 53 4.55 -12.68 -2.96
C LYS A 53 6.03 -13.03 -3.14
N THR A 54 6.81 -12.10 -3.68
CA THR A 54 8.26 -12.24 -3.87
C THR A 54 8.98 -12.36 -2.52
N ALA A 55 8.60 -11.56 -1.52
CA ALA A 55 9.17 -11.65 -0.17
C ALA A 55 8.89 -13.02 0.50
N HIS A 56 7.68 -13.57 0.35
CA HIS A 56 7.35 -14.92 0.82
C HIS A 56 8.15 -16.01 0.10
N ILE A 57 8.31 -15.92 -1.22
CA ILE A 57 9.11 -16.88 -2.00
C ILE A 57 10.57 -16.87 -1.52
N LEU A 58 11.15 -15.69 -1.31
CA LEU A 58 12.49 -15.58 -0.75
C LEU A 58 12.58 -16.23 0.63
N LYS A 59 11.64 -15.95 1.53
CA LYS A 59 11.59 -16.60 2.86
C LYS A 59 11.50 -18.13 2.76
N MET A 60 10.75 -18.67 1.80
CA MET A 60 10.68 -20.13 1.57
C MET A 60 12.00 -20.70 1.04
N LEU A 61 12.64 -20.03 0.08
CA LEU A 61 13.93 -20.46 -0.48
C LEU A 61 15.04 -20.44 0.58
N PHE A 62 15.06 -19.41 1.44
CA PHE A 62 16.00 -19.31 2.55
C PHE A 62 15.76 -20.39 3.63
N LYS A 63 14.52 -20.82 3.85
CA LYS A 63 14.21 -21.93 4.78
C LYS A 63 14.60 -23.30 4.22
N ASN A 64 14.59 -23.45 2.90
CA ASN A 64 14.83 -24.72 2.22
C ASN A 64 16.29 -24.91 1.79
N SER A 65 17.16 -23.90 1.97
CA SER A 65 18.60 -24.08 1.75
C SER A 65 19.19 -24.94 2.87
N SER A 66 19.36 -26.21 2.56
CA SER A 66 19.90 -27.26 3.45
C SER A 66 21.26 -26.96 4.08
N ASP A 67 21.98 -25.95 3.58
CA ASP A 67 23.32 -25.56 4.04
C ASP A 67 23.32 -24.47 5.13
N MET A 68 22.17 -23.88 5.48
CA MET A 68 22.10 -22.82 6.48
C MET A 68 21.41 -23.30 7.76
N ARG A 69 22.21 -23.79 8.71
CA ARG A 69 21.74 -24.26 10.03
C ARG A 69 21.09 -23.13 10.84
N VAL A 70 20.06 -23.51 11.61
CA VAL A 70 19.21 -22.68 12.49
C VAL A 70 20.00 -21.93 13.59
N ASP A 71 21.26 -22.30 13.83
CA ASP A 71 22.12 -21.69 14.85
C ASP A 71 23.08 -20.63 14.30
N ASN A 72 23.02 -20.31 12.99
CA ASN A 72 23.85 -19.26 12.41
C ASN A 72 23.26 -17.88 12.74
N PRO A 73 23.94 -17.02 13.53
CA PRO A 73 23.42 -15.71 13.92
C PRO A 73 23.22 -14.77 12.73
N MET A 74 23.94 -14.97 11.63
CA MET A 74 23.75 -14.20 10.38
C MET A 74 22.49 -14.65 9.64
N PHE A 75 22.19 -15.95 9.63
CA PHE A 75 20.94 -16.49 9.09
C PHE A 75 19.73 -16.02 9.90
N ASN A 76 19.81 -16.08 11.22
CA ASN A 76 18.75 -15.60 12.11
C ASN A 76 18.53 -14.09 11.95
N GLY A 77 19.60 -13.31 11.79
CA GLY A 77 19.51 -11.89 11.48
C GLY A 77 18.84 -11.61 10.13
N ALA A 78 19.14 -12.41 9.09
CA ALA A 78 18.50 -12.30 7.79
C ALA A 78 17.00 -12.68 7.84
N MET A 79 16.65 -13.75 8.56
CA MET A 79 15.26 -14.19 8.75
C MET A 79 14.42 -13.16 9.51
N LEU A 80 14.96 -12.58 10.58
CA LEU A 80 14.30 -11.49 11.32
C LEU A 80 14.09 -10.24 10.46
N THR A 81 15.05 -9.94 9.59
CA THR A 81 14.94 -8.83 8.63
C THR A 81 13.85 -9.11 7.59
N LEU A 82 13.79 -10.33 7.03
CA LEU A 82 12.73 -10.75 6.11
C LEU A 82 11.34 -10.71 6.76
N ASP A 83 11.22 -11.12 8.03
CA ASP A 83 9.97 -11.04 8.78
C ASP A 83 9.50 -9.60 8.97
N LYS A 84 10.42 -8.68 9.28
CA LYS A 84 10.11 -7.25 9.36
C LYS A 84 9.69 -6.68 8.00
N ILE A 85 10.34 -7.08 6.91
CA ILE A 85 9.98 -6.65 5.55
C ILE A 85 8.56 -7.14 5.21
N ILE A 86 8.24 -8.42 5.48
CA ILE A 86 6.90 -8.97 5.27
C ILE A 86 5.87 -8.19 6.10
N GLN A 87 6.16 -7.95 7.38
CA GLN A 87 5.27 -7.18 8.26
C GLN A 87 5.04 -5.75 7.73
N ILE A 88 6.09 -5.06 7.26
CA ILE A 88 5.98 -3.74 6.64
C ILE A 88 5.10 -3.81 5.39
N LEU A 89 5.32 -4.78 4.51
CA LEU A 89 4.52 -4.96 3.29
C LEU A 89 3.06 -5.34 3.57
N GLU A 90 2.80 -6.11 4.64
CA GLU A 90 1.45 -6.43 5.11
C GLU A 90 0.76 -5.19 5.71
N THR A 91 1.49 -4.37 6.47
CA THR A 91 0.95 -3.10 7.01
C THR A 91 0.78 -2.03 5.95
N ASP A 92 1.66 -1.94 4.94
CA ASP A 92 1.51 -1.06 3.79
C ASP A 92 0.39 -1.52 2.87
N GLY A 93 0.16 -2.84 2.77
CA GLY A 93 -1.01 -3.42 2.13
C GLY A 93 -2.33 -3.04 2.83
N LYS A 94 -2.34 -3.01 4.17
CA LYS A 94 -3.50 -2.57 4.98
C LYS A 94 -3.67 -1.05 5.03
N ASN A 95 -2.58 -0.28 5.06
CA ASN A 95 -2.61 1.19 5.00
C ASN A 95 -2.99 1.72 3.60
N ASN A 96 -2.87 0.89 2.56
CA ASN A 96 -3.35 1.23 1.21
C ASN A 96 -4.88 1.19 1.06
N GLU A 97 -5.65 0.69 2.04
CA GLU A 97 -7.11 0.79 1.99
C GLU A 97 -7.62 2.23 2.11
N ASP A 98 -6.80 3.18 2.60
CA ASP A 98 -7.18 4.59 2.78
C ASP A 98 -6.21 5.64 2.18
N ASN A 99 -5.33 5.25 1.25
CA ASN A 99 -4.66 6.21 0.35
C ASN A 99 -5.59 6.75 -0.76
N ARG A 100 -6.86 6.34 -0.72
CA ARG A 100 -7.88 6.82 -1.64
C ARG A 100 -8.18 8.28 -1.37
N THR A 101 -8.27 9.08 -2.42
CA THR A 101 -8.72 10.47 -2.25
C THR A 101 -10.18 10.46 -1.79
N LEU A 102 -10.43 10.98 -0.58
CA LEU A 102 -11.76 11.07 -0.01
C LEU A 102 -12.58 12.14 -0.74
N LEU A 103 -13.73 11.72 -1.25
CA LEU A 103 -14.75 12.57 -1.84
C LEU A 103 -16.00 12.48 -0.98
N THR A 104 -16.62 13.62 -0.70
CA THR A 104 -17.86 13.68 0.08
C THR A 104 -18.99 14.12 -0.82
N LEU A 105 -20.06 13.35 -0.86
CA LEU A 105 -21.36 13.74 -1.39
C LEU A 105 -22.17 14.32 -0.24
N SER A 106 -22.46 15.62 -0.25
CA SER A 106 -23.26 16.25 0.80
C SER A 106 -24.74 15.92 0.62
N THR A 107 -25.50 16.06 1.71
CA THR A 107 -26.97 15.97 1.73
C THR A 107 -27.62 16.94 0.76
N ASP A 108 -27.01 18.11 0.52
CA ASP A 108 -27.49 19.10 -0.45
C ASP A 108 -27.24 18.72 -1.92
N GLY A 109 -26.59 17.58 -2.17
CA GLY A 109 -26.25 17.08 -3.50
C GLY A 109 -24.97 17.68 -4.08
N ASP A 110 -24.06 18.23 -3.27
CA ASP A 110 -22.74 18.67 -3.76
C ASP A 110 -21.71 17.55 -3.60
N LEU A 111 -20.95 17.28 -4.66
CA LEU A 111 -19.79 16.42 -4.58
C LEU A 111 -18.53 17.28 -4.38
N TYR A 112 -17.76 17.05 -3.33
CA TYR A 112 -16.57 17.85 -3.03
C TYR A 112 -15.41 17.04 -2.46
N ARG A 113 -14.23 17.65 -2.44
CA ARG A 113 -13.09 17.21 -1.63
C ARG A 113 -12.47 18.38 -0.88
N ASN A 114 -11.63 18.10 0.11
CA ASN A 114 -11.05 19.16 0.91
C ASN A 114 -9.97 19.95 0.15
N PRO A 115 -9.94 21.29 0.27
CA PRO A 115 -10.98 22.13 0.90
C PRO A 115 -12.20 22.36 -0.03
N LYS A 116 -13.42 22.29 0.52
CA LYS A 116 -14.70 22.35 -0.24
C LYS A 116 -14.82 23.62 -1.09
N ASN A 117 -14.40 24.77 -0.57
CA ASN A 117 -14.46 26.06 -1.27
C ASN A 117 -13.67 26.08 -2.60
N LYS A 118 -12.65 25.23 -2.72
CA LYS A 118 -11.79 25.15 -3.91
C LYS A 118 -12.21 24.00 -4.84
N TYR A 119 -12.72 22.91 -4.27
CA TYR A 119 -13.00 21.68 -5.01
C TYR A 119 -14.43 21.22 -4.76
N CYS A 120 -15.38 21.89 -5.42
CA CYS A 120 -16.80 21.55 -5.36
C CYS A 120 -17.40 21.40 -6.75
N TYR A 121 -18.20 20.35 -6.91
CA TYR A 121 -19.10 20.13 -8.02
C TYR A 121 -20.53 20.09 -7.48
N SER A 122 -21.28 21.17 -7.66
CA SER A 122 -22.69 21.19 -7.28
C SER A 122 -23.54 20.34 -8.22
N MET A 123 -24.26 19.37 -7.65
CA MET A 123 -25.13 18.45 -8.39
C MET A 123 -26.61 18.59 -8.04
N LYS A 124 -26.99 19.67 -7.33
CA LYS A 124 -28.37 19.90 -6.86
C LYS A 124 -29.42 19.88 -7.98
N SER A 125 -29.09 20.39 -9.17
CA SER A 125 -29.96 20.35 -10.36
C SER A 125 -29.77 19.11 -11.24
N GLU A 126 -28.92 18.17 -10.83
CA GLU A 126 -28.42 17.09 -11.65
C GLU A 126 -28.99 15.72 -11.23
N GLY A 127 -30.29 15.66 -10.95
CA GLY A 127 -30.94 14.54 -10.26
C GLY A 127 -30.54 13.13 -10.72
N LYS A 128 -30.54 12.86 -12.03
CA LYS A 128 -30.10 11.54 -12.54
C LYS A 128 -28.62 11.26 -12.31
N ARG A 129 -27.76 12.28 -12.39
CA ARG A 129 -26.31 12.13 -12.13
C ARG A 129 -26.03 11.94 -10.64
N LEU A 130 -26.78 12.61 -9.78
CA LEU A 130 -26.72 12.41 -8.33
C LEU A 130 -27.11 10.98 -7.97
N LYS A 131 -28.26 10.50 -8.46
CA LYS A 131 -28.72 9.11 -8.27
C LYS A 131 -27.69 8.07 -8.76
N ILE A 132 -26.94 8.35 -9.83
CA ILE A 132 -25.84 7.47 -10.27
C ILE A 132 -24.77 7.35 -9.17
N LEU A 133 -24.31 8.46 -8.60
CA LEU A 133 -23.29 8.43 -7.54
C LEU A 133 -23.81 7.79 -6.25
N GLU A 134 -25.08 8.01 -5.91
CA GLU A 134 -25.74 7.33 -4.78
C GLU A 134 -25.83 5.82 -5.01
N THR A 135 -26.00 5.38 -6.25
CA THR A 135 -26.10 3.97 -6.62
C THR A 135 -24.75 3.24 -6.62
N LEU A 136 -23.68 3.90 -7.05
CA LEU A 136 -22.38 3.26 -7.22
C LEU A 136 -21.60 3.15 -5.90
N GLY A 137 -20.80 2.10 -5.79
CA GLY A 137 -19.85 1.85 -4.70
C GLY A 137 -18.56 1.25 -5.23
N ASP A 138 -17.89 0.43 -4.42
CA ASP A 138 -16.61 -0.21 -4.77
C ASP A 138 -16.77 -1.42 -5.73
N ASP A 139 -17.98 -1.96 -5.83
CA ASP A 139 -18.32 -3.09 -6.71
C ASP A 139 -18.90 -2.64 -8.07
N TYR A 140 -18.63 -3.45 -9.10
CA TYR A 140 -19.20 -3.22 -10.43
C TYR A 140 -20.71 -3.51 -10.47
N ILE A 141 -21.45 -2.54 -11.02
CA ILE A 141 -22.89 -2.64 -11.24
C ILE A 141 -23.17 -2.59 -12.75
N LYS A 142 -23.92 -3.58 -13.25
CA LYS A 142 -24.34 -3.66 -14.66
C LYS A 142 -25.12 -2.40 -15.07
N THR A 143 -24.86 -1.91 -16.28
CA THR A 143 -25.50 -0.69 -16.82
C THR A 143 -27.03 -0.75 -16.80
N ASN A 144 -27.63 -1.91 -17.08
CA ASN A 144 -29.09 -2.10 -17.01
C ASN A 144 -29.65 -1.85 -15.60
N LYS A 145 -28.97 -2.35 -14.56
CA LYS A 145 -29.38 -2.14 -13.17
C LYS A 145 -29.29 -0.67 -12.76
N ILE A 146 -28.25 0.04 -13.24
CA ILE A 146 -28.13 1.48 -13.01
C ILE A 146 -29.26 2.22 -13.73
N LYS A 147 -29.53 1.86 -14.99
CA LYS A 147 -30.62 2.44 -15.80
C LYS A 147 -31.96 2.34 -15.08
N GLU A 148 -32.29 1.18 -14.53
CA GLU A 148 -33.51 0.93 -13.75
C GLU A 148 -33.56 1.80 -12.50
N LYS A 149 -32.50 1.82 -11.69
CA LYS A 149 -32.43 2.63 -10.46
C LYS A 149 -32.58 4.13 -10.67
N ILE A 150 -32.11 4.65 -11.80
CA ILE A 150 -32.18 6.09 -12.09
C ILE A 150 -33.34 6.47 -13.03
N GLU A 151 -34.21 5.51 -13.37
CA GLU A 151 -35.35 5.69 -14.28
C GLU A 151 -34.91 6.34 -15.60
N SER A 152 -33.83 5.81 -16.17
CA SER A 152 -33.31 6.25 -17.47
C SER A 152 -33.96 5.47 -18.61
N THR A 153 -34.22 6.15 -19.72
CA THR A 153 -34.86 5.57 -20.90
C THR A 153 -33.95 4.58 -21.64
N SER A 154 -32.63 4.74 -21.55
CA SER A 154 -31.67 3.89 -22.24
C SER A 154 -30.36 3.73 -21.48
N ASN A 155 -29.64 2.65 -21.80
CA ASN A 155 -28.26 2.46 -21.35
C ASN A 155 -27.34 3.57 -21.87
N GLU A 156 -27.63 4.08 -23.08
CA GLU A 156 -26.83 5.13 -23.69
C GLU A 156 -26.91 6.44 -22.91
N ALA A 157 -28.09 6.77 -22.39
CA ALA A 157 -28.25 7.90 -21.47
C ALA A 157 -27.44 7.71 -20.18
N VAL A 158 -27.33 6.49 -19.64
CA VAL A 158 -26.45 6.18 -18.50
C VAL A 158 -24.99 6.42 -18.86
N ARG A 159 -24.52 5.93 -20.02
CA ARG A 159 -23.12 6.12 -20.46
C ARG A 159 -22.78 7.60 -20.60
N LYS A 160 -23.67 8.38 -21.21
CA LYS A 160 -23.53 9.84 -21.36
C LYS A 160 -23.49 10.54 -20.00
N ALA A 161 -24.38 10.18 -19.08
CA ALA A 161 -24.40 10.75 -17.73
C ALA A 161 -23.10 10.47 -16.95
N VAL A 162 -22.60 9.22 -17.00
CA VAL A 162 -21.31 8.84 -16.42
C VAL A 162 -20.16 9.63 -17.04
N GLY A 163 -20.14 9.79 -18.37
CA GLY A 163 -19.14 10.61 -19.07
C GLY A 163 -19.14 12.07 -18.59
N ILE A 164 -20.32 12.67 -18.39
CA ILE A 164 -20.45 14.03 -17.86
C ILE A 164 -19.95 14.12 -16.42
N ILE A 165 -20.27 13.14 -15.56
CA ILE A 165 -19.78 13.09 -14.18
C ILE A 165 -18.25 13.07 -14.17
N ASN A 166 -17.64 12.18 -14.96
CA ASN A 166 -16.18 12.09 -15.06
C ASN A 166 -15.55 13.38 -15.57
N LYS A 167 -16.12 13.99 -16.61
CA LYS A 167 -15.66 15.27 -17.16
C LYS A 167 -15.73 16.37 -16.10
N LYS A 168 -16.88 16.57 -15.46
CA LYS A 168 -17.05 17.61 -14.43
C LYS A 168 -16.16 17.38 -13.22
N SER A 169 -16.02 16.14 -12.77
CA SER A 169 -15.14 15.79 -11.63
C SER A 169 -13.67 16.11 -11.93
N LYS A 170 -13.20 15.82 -13.14
CA LYS A 170 -11.84 16.21 -13.59
C LYS A 170 -11.61 17.71 -13.47
N TYR A 171 -12.55 18.55 -13.93
CA TYR A 171 -12.35 20.00 -13.95
C TYR A 171 -12.61 20.70 -12.62
N ARG A 172 -13.69 20.31 -11.92
CA ARG A 172 -14.17 20.94 -10.69
C ARG A 172 -13.45 20.43 -9.45
N LEU A 173 -13.18 19.13 -9.39
CA LEU A 173 -12.49 18.50 -8.26
C LEU A 173 -11.00 18.29 -8.54
N LYS A 174 -10.52 18.56 -9.77
CA LYS A 174 -9.12 18.34 -10.18
C LYS A 174 -8.67 16.88 -9.98
N LEU A 175 -9.56 15.94 -10.25
CA LEU A 175 -9.23 14.52 -10.23
C LEU A 175 -8.35 14.18 -11.44
N LYS A 176 -7.29 13.40 -11.22
CA LYS A 176 -6.37 12.97 -12.29
C LYS A 176 -6.96 11.83 -13.11
N GLN A 177 -7.64 10.90 -12.44
CA GLN A 177 -8.29 9.74 -13.07
C GLN A 177 -9.82 9.88 -13.05
N PRO A 178 -10.55 9.20 -13.94
CA PRO A 178 -12.01 9.19 -13.95
C PRO A 178 -12.57 8.77 -12.58
N LEU A 179 -13.58 9.49 -12.08
CA LEU A 179 -14.26 9.16 -10.82
C LEU A 179 -14.95 7.80 -10.88
N ILE A 180 -15.60 7.53 -12.01
CA ILE A 180 -16.31 6.29 -12.30
C ILE A 180 -15.53 5.56 -13.39
N GLU A 181 -15.19 4.30 -13.15
CA GLU A 181 -14.56 3.44 -14.14
C GLU A 181 -15.56 2.45 -14.72
N SER A 182 -15.30 2.03 -15.95
CA SER A 182 -16.11 1.05 -16.66
C SER A 182 -15.29 -0.17 -17.03
N LYS A 183 -15.89 -1.35 -16.93
CA LYS A 183 -15.32 -2.60 -17.41
C LYS A 183 -16.32 -3.30 -18.32
N LEU A 184 -15.89 -3.67 -19.52
CA LEU A 184 -16.74 -4.33 -20.51
C LEU A 184 -17.34 -5.61 -19.90
N GLY A 185 -18.65 -5.80 -20.08
CA GLY A 185 -19.40 -6.92 -19.50
C GLY A 185 -19.74 -6.78 -18.00
N CYS A 186 -18.98 -5.99 -17.22
CA CYS A 186 -19.20 -5.82 -15.78
C CYS A 186 -20.04 -4.58 -15.44
N GLY A 187 -19.91 -3.50 -16.21
CA GLY A 187 -20.61 -2.22 -15.96
C GLY A 187 -19.71 -1.18 -15.32
N TYR A 188 -20.19 -0.50 -14.27
CA TYR A 188 -19.55 0.68 -13.66
C TYR A 188 -19.36 0.56 -12.16
N ARG A 189 -18.32 1.20 -11.62
CA ARG A 189 -18.09 1.40 -10.18
C ARG A 189 -17.37 2.71 -9.90
N ILE A 190 -17.29 3.11 -8.63
CA ILE A 190 -16.34 4.16 -8.21
C ILE A 190 -14.93 3.63 -8.44
N ASN A 191 -14.08 4.45 -9.07
CA ASN A 191 -12.68 4.08 -9.30
C ASN A 191 -11.98 3.86 -7.95
N GLY A 192 -11.23 2.77 -7.85
CA GLY A 192 -10.57 2.34 -6.61
C GLY A 192 -9.54 3.32 -6.03
N LEU A 193 -9.19 4.39 -6.77
CA LEU A 193 -8.37 5.50 -6.27
C LEU A 193 -9.16 6.49 -5.40
N TYR A 194 -10.50 6.40 -5.36
CA TYR A 194 -11.37 7.32 -4.66
C TYR A 194 -12.24 6.58 -3.64
N LYS A 195 -12.50 7.24 -2.51
CA LYS A 195 -13.45 6.79 -1.50
C LYS A 195 -14.60 7.78 -1.49
N LEU A 196 -15.81 7.31 -1.80
CA LEU A 196 -17.00 8.16 -1.82
C LEU A 196 -17.74 8.03 -0.49
N LYS A 197 -17.69 9.08 0.34
CA LYS A 197 -18.50 9.22 1.54
C LYS A 197 -19.84 9.88 1.15
N LYS A 198 -20.94 9.26 1.57
CA LYS A 198 -22.31 9.73 1.35
C LYS A 198 -22.93 10.12 2.69
#